data_AF-A0A519NGV1-F1
#
_entry.id   AF-A0A519NGV1-F1
#
_cell.length_a   1.000
_cell.length_b   1.000
_cell.length_c   1.000
_cell.angle_alpha   90.00
_cell.angle_beta   90.00
_cell.angle_gamma   90.00
#
_symmetry.space_group_name_H-M   'P 1'
#
loop_
_entity.id
_entity.type
_entity.pdbx_description
1 polymer ?
#
loop_
_entity_poly.entity_id
_entity_poly.type
_entity_poly.pdbx_seq_one_letter_code
_entity_poly.pdbx_strand_id
1 'polypeptide(L)'
;MRKFRNIWAFYQSLFLVNFGLSVAAGIFGGVANFAGCFLTFGFVASVAFKEVRGKSEYIFYRNNGLTRAQLWAFGFLLNIAVFLALISIFVLCKRMF
;
A
#
# COMPACT_ATOMS: atom_id res chain seq x y z
N MET A 1 -15.49 -13.23 7.29
CA MET A 1 -15.70 -12.23 6.22
C MET A 1 -15.44 -10.78 6.67
N ARG A 2 -15.97 -10.29 7.82
CA ARG A 2 -15.77 -8.90 8.30
C ARG A 2 -14.31 -8.45 8.46
N LYS A 3 -13.42 -9.28 9.03
CA LYS A 3 -12.01 -8.91 9.26
C LYS A 3 -11.23 -8.65 7.96
N PHE A 4 -11.37 -9.54 6.97
CA PHE A 4 -10.75 -9.35 5.65
C PHE A 4 -11.24 -8.07 4.96
N ARG A 5 -12.54 -7.79 5.03
CA ARG A 5 -13.10 -6.54 4.49
C ARG A 5 -12.50 -5.29 5.16
N ASN A 6 -12.28 -5.34 6.47
CA ASN A 6 -11.65 -4.26 7.21
C ASN A 6 -10.17 -4.08 6.84
N ILE A 7 -9.42 -5.18 6.69
CA ILE A 7 -8.03 -5.16 6.22
C ILE A 7 -7.95 -4.60 4.79
N TRP A 8 -8.86 -5.02 3.91
CA TRP A 8 -8.93 -4.52 2.55
C TRP A 8 -9.23 -3.02 2.49
N ALA A 9 -10.24 -2.55 3.24
CA ALA A 9 -10.56 -1.14 3.33
C ALA A 9 -9.38 -0.30 3.88
N PHE A 10 -8.67 -0.84 4.87
CA PHE A 10 -7.45 -0.23 5.38
C PHE A 10 -6.38 -0.13 4.28
N TYR A 11 -6.12 -1.22 3.56
CA TYR A 11 -5.13 -1.23 2.49
C TYR A 11 -5.48 -0.29 1.33
N GLN A 12 -6.74 -0.20 0.91
CA GLN A 12 -7.16 0.74 -0.15
C GLN A 12 -6.80 2.19 0.19
N SER A 13 -6.95 2.58 1.45
CA SER A 13 -6.59 3.93 1.89
C SER A 13 -5.08 4.18 1.90
N LEU A 14 -4.27 3.15 2.16
CA LEU A 14 -2.80 3.23 2.07
C LEU A 14 -2.34 3.26 0.61
N PHE A 15 -2.94 2.41 -0.22
CA PHE A 15 -2.57 2.25 -1.63
C PHE A 15 -2.66 3.56 -2.40
N LEU A 16 -3.72 4.35 -2.22
CA LEU A 16 -3.86 5.64 -2.92
C LEU A 16 -2.71 6.59 -2.62
N VAL A 17 -2.32 6.71 -1.35
CA VAL A 17 -1.22 7.59 -0.94
C VAL A 17 0.12 7.03 -1.42
N ASN A 18 0.36 5.73 -1.22
CA ASN A 18 1.58 5.06 -1.67
C ASN A 18 1.76 5.19 -3.19
N PHE A 19 0.71 4.89 -3.95
CA PHE A 19 0.71 4.96 -5.41
C PHE A 19 0.97 6.39 -5.90
N GLY A 20 0.30 7.40 -5.32
CA GLY A 20 0.54 8.81 -5.67
C GLY A 20 1.99 9.25 -5.45
N LEU A 21 2.57 8.91 -4.28
CA LEU A 21 3.97 9.21 -3.97
C LEU A 21 4.94 8.46 -4.91
N SER A 22 4.62 7.22 -5.22
CA SER A 22 5.47 6.38 -6.08
C SER A 22 5.45 6.84 -7.52
N VAL A 23 4.28 7.22 -8.05
CA VAL A 23 4.16 7.83 -9.38
C VAL A 23 4.98 9.12 -9.45
N ALA A 24 4.88 9.98 -8.44
CA ALA A 24 5.69 11.19 -8.37
C ALA A 24 7.20 10.86 -8.42
N ALA A 25 7.66 9.90 -7.60
CA ALA A 25 9.06 9.45 -7.63
C ALA A 25 9.46 8.84 -9.00
N GLY A 26 8.54 8.15 -9.65
CA GLY A 26 8.74 7.57 -10.99
C GLY A 26 8.87 8.60 -12.10
N ILE A 27 8.15 9.72 -12.00
CA ILE A 27 8.26 10.83 -12.97
C ILE A 27 9.68 11.43 -12.93
N PHE A 28 10.27 11.57 -11.74
CA PHE A 28 11.59 12.20 -11.59
C PHE A 28 12.77 11.21 -11.76
N GLY A 29 12.57 9.92 -11.52
CA GLY A 29 13.68 8.94 -11.49
C GLY A 29 13.42 7.63 -12.23
N GLY A 30 12.37 7.56 -13.04
CA GLY A 30 12.02 6.40 -13.84
C GLY A 30 11.47 5.21 -13.04
N VAL A 31 11.40 4.06 -13.71
CA VAL A 31 10.74 2.84 -13.21
C VAL A 31 11.42 2.28 -11.96
N ALA A 32 12.75 2.40 -11.84
CA ALA A 32 13.49 1.93 -10.67
C ALA A 32 13.10 2.72 -9.40
N ASN A 33 12.99 4.05 -9.51
CA ASN A 33 12.57 4.89 -8.39
C ASN A 33 11.10 4.70 -8.04
N PHE A 34 10.23 4.51 -9.04
CA PHE A 34 8.85 4.09 -8.79
C PHE A 34 8.81 2.81 -7.96
N ALA A 35 9.55 1.78 -8.38
CA ALA A 35 9.53 0.47 -7.75
C ALA A 35 10.07 0.51 -6.30
N GLY A 36 11.22 1.17 -6.10
CA GLY A 36 11.80 1.36 -4.78
C GLY A 36 10.87 2.14 -3.85
N CYS A 37 10.29 3.24 -4.34
CA CYS A 37 9.35 4.05 -3.57
C CYS A 37 8.10 3.26 -3.20
N PHE A 38 7.47 2.56 -4.15
CA PHE A 38 6.24 1.83 -3.94
C PHE A 38 6.37 0.69 -2.93
N LEU A 39 7.49 -0.02 -2.94
CA LEU A 39 7.76 -1.10 -1.98
C LEU A 39 8.07 -0.57 -0.58
N THR A 40 8.82 0.52 -0.48
CA THR A 40 9.42 0.96 0.79
C THR A 40 8.86 2.31 1.24
N PHE A 41 9.47 3.41 0.76
CA PHE A 41 9.22 4.76 1.24
C PHE A 41 7.75 5.17 1.16
N GLY A 42 7.08 4.94 0.03
CA GLY A 42 5.68 5.29 -0.15
C GLY A 42 4.75 4.48 0.76
N PHE A 43 5.08 3.20 1.04
CA PHE A 43 4.31 2.41 2.01
C PHE A 43 4.47 2.96 3.42
N VAL A 44 5.71 3.19 3.86
CA VAL A 44 5.97 3.78 5.20
C VAL A 44 5.31 5.16 5.34
N ALA A 45 5.42 6.01 4.32
CA ALA A 45 4.81 7.33 4.30
C ALA A 45 3.28 7.27 4.35
N SER A 46 2.65 6.35 3.60
CA SER A 46 1.20 6.16 3.65
C SER A 46 0.71 5.66 5.01
N VAL A 47 1.45 4.75 5.66
CA VAL A 47 1.16 4.31 7.03
C VAL A 47 1.30 5.47 8.01
N ALA A 48 2.38 6.25 7.93
CA ALA A 48 2.60 7.41 8.79
C ALA A 48 1.48 8.45 8.63
N PHE A 49 1.09 8.74 7.38
CA PHE A 49 -0.01 9.64 7.07
C PHE A 49 -1.34 9.14 7.68
N LYS A 50 -1.60 7.83 7.60
CA LYS A 50 -2.77 7.20 8.20
C LYS A 50 -2.73 7.26 9.74
N GLU A 51 -1.57 7.15 10.35
CA GLU A 51 -1.40 7.26 11.81
C GLU A 51 -1.76 8.66 12.33
N VAL A 52 -1.43 9.70 11.57
CA VAL A 52 -1.74 11.09 11.93
C VAL A 52 -3.23 11.40 11.79
N ARG A 53 -3.88 10.95 10.70
CA ARG A 53 -5.28 11.28 10.40
C ARG A 53 -6.32 10.31 10.97
N GLY A 54 -5.97 9.04 11.17
CA GLY A 54 -6.92 7.94 11.36
C GLY A 54 -7.11 7.44 12.79
N LYS A 55 -6.86 8.27 13.82
CA LYS A 55 -6.92 7.80 15.23
C LYS A 55 -8.26 7.16 15.61
N SER A 56 -9.38 7.66 15.09
CA SER A 56 -10.73 7.10 15.31
C SER A 56 -10.94 5.76 14.58
N GLU A 57 -10.40 5.62 13.37
CA GLU A 57 -10.50 4.39 12.58
C GLU A 57 -9.74 3.23 13.25
N TYR A 58 -8.60 3.50 13.88
CA TYR A 58 -7.89 2.48 14.65
C TYR A 58 -8.69 1.97 15.85
N ILE A 59 -9.52 2.80 16.48
CA ILE A 59 -10.44 2.36 17.55
C ILE A 59 -11.50 1.43 16.95
N PHE A 60 -12.05 1.77 15.78
CA PHE A 60 -12.99 0.90 15.07
C PHE A 60 -12.38 -0.46 14.72
N TYR A 61 -11.15 -0.50 14.20
CA TYR A 61 -10.48 -1.76 13.87
C TYR A 61 -10.15 -2.59 15.11
N ARG A 62 -9.73 -1.94 16.20
CA ARG A 62 -9.46 -2.60 17.48
C ARG A 62 -10.73 -3.22 18.07
N ASN A 63 -11.86 -2.53 17.99
CA ASN A 63 -13.17 -3.06 18.41
C ASN A 63 -13.62 -4.27 17.56
N ASN A 64 -13.12 -4.39 16.32
CA ASN A 64 -13.32 -5.56 15.46
C ASN A 64 -12.24 -6.65 15.66
N GLY A 65 -11.40 -6.54 16.69
CA GLY A 65 -10.37 -7.52 17.03
C GLY A 65 -9.17 -7.53 16.09
N LEU A 66 -8.85 -6.40 15.45
CA LEU A 66 -7.63 -6.21 14.65
C LEU A 66 -6.69 -5.24 15.37
N THR A 67 -5.45 -5.66 15.57
CA THR A 67 -4.39 -4.81 16.13
C THR A 67 -3.74 -3.94 15.06
N ARG A 68 -3.07 -2.85 15.46
CA ARG A 68 -2.32 -1.99 14.52
C ARG A 68 -1.23 -2.77 13.79
N ALA A 69 -0.47 -3.58 14.52
CA ALA A 69 0.58 -4.41 13.94
C ALA A 69 0.04 -5.39 12.87
N GLN A 70 -1.13 -6.00 13.12
CA GLN A 70 -1.77 -6.85 12.11
C GLN A 70 -2.17 -6.06 10.87
N LEU A 71 -2.76 -4.88 11.02
CA LEU A 71 -3.13 -4.03 9.89
C LEU A 71 -1.91 -3.63 9.05
N TRP A 72 -0.79 -3.28 9.70
CA TRP A 72 0.45 -2.93 9.02
C TRP A 72 1.07 -4.13 8.32
N ALA A 73 1.17 -5.28 8.99
CA ALA A 73 1.73 -6.50 8.42
C ALA A 73 0.90 -6.99 7.22
N PHE A 74 -0.43 -7.10 7.36
CA PHE A 74 -1.29 -7.48 6.24
C PHE A 74 -1.31 -6.42 5.13
N GLY A 75 -1.29 -5.14 5.48
CA GLY A 75 -1.18 -4.06 4.51
C GLY A 75 0.12 -4.13 3.70
N PHE A 76 1.23 -4.46 4.34
CA PHE A 76 2.52 -4.63 3.68
C PHE A 76 2.55 -5.86 2.77
N LEU A 77 2.00 -6.99 3.23
CA LEU A 77 1.85 -8.20 2.41
C LEU A 77 1.01 -7.94 1.15
N LEU A 78 -0.12 -7.23 1.30
CA LEU A 78 -0.94 -6.81 0.16
C LEU A 78 -0.17 -5.85 -0.76
N ASN A 79 0.65 -4.96 -0.20
CA ASN A 79 1.49 -4.06 -0.99
C ASN A 79 2.50 -4.80 -1.87
N ILE A 80 3.16 -5.81 -1.31
CA ILE A 80 4.06 -6.70 -2.07
C ILE A 80 3.28 -7.44 -3.16
N ALA A 81 2.10 -7.99 -2.84
CA ALA A 81 1.29 -8.70 -3.81
C ALA A 81 0.89 -7.80 -5.00
N VAL A 82 0.44 -6.57 -4.72
CA VAL A 82 0.10 -5.58 -5.75
C VAL A 82 1.34 -5.17 -6.55
N PHE A 83 2.49 -4.98 -5.90
CA PHE A 83 3.73 -4.67 -6.58
C PHE A 83 4.15 -5.77 -7.56
N LEU A 84 4.09 -7.04 -7.14
CA LEU A 84 4.38 -8.19 -8.00
C LEU A 84 3.41 -8.25 -9.19
N ALA A 85 2.12 -7.97 -8.96
CA ALA A 85 1.14 -7.90 -10.04
C ALA A 85 1.48 -6.76 -11.03
N LEU A 86 1.82 -5.57 -10.55
CA LEU A 86 2.21 -4.43 -11.38
C LEU A 86 3.46 -4.71 -12.22
N ILE A 87 4.51 -5.30 -11.63
CA ILE A 87 5.70 -5.70 -12.37
C ILE A 87 5.38 -6.77 -13.41
N SER A 88 4.56 -7.77 -13.05
CA SER A 88 4.19 -8.83 -13.98
C SER A 88 3.48 -8.26 -15.20
N ILE A 89 2.53 -7.34 -14.99
CA ILE A 89 1.84 -6.61 -16.06
C ILE A 89 2.85 -5.82 -16.90
N PHE A 90 3.75 -5.08 -16.26
CA PHE A 90 4.78 -4.30 -16.96
C PHE A 90 5.68 -5.17 -17.85
N VAL A 91 6.14 -6.31 -17.35
CA VAL A 91 6.97 -7.27 -18.10
C VAL A 91 6.19 -7.86 -19.27
N LEU A 92 4.93 -8.23 -19.07
CA LEU A 92 4.07 -8.73 -20.14
C LEU A 92 3.85 -7.68 -21.23
N CYS A 93 3.55 -6.43 -20.86
CA CYS A 93 3.42 -5.33 -21.83
C CYS A 93 4.70 -5.12 -22.62
N LYS A 94 5.87 -5.12 -21.96
CA LYS A 94 7.18 -4.97 -22.64
C LYS A 94 7.51 -6.15 -23.57
N ARG A 95 6.93 -7.32 -23.36
CA ARG A 95 7.13 -8.48 -24.24
C ARG A 95 6.23 -8.46 -25.47
N MET A 96 5.08 -7.80 -25.38
CA MET A 96 4.07 -7.75 -26.45
C MET A 96 4.29 -6.62 -27.47
N PHE A 97 4.95 -5.53 -27.06
CA PHE A 97 5.28 -4.37 -27.89
C PHE A 97 6.79 -4.22 -28.05
#